data_AF-A0A970X4U3-F1
#
_entry.id   AF-A0A970X4U3-F1
#
_cell.length_a   1.000
_cell.length_b   1.000
_cell.length_c   1.000
_cell.angle_alpha   90.00
_cell.angle_beta   90.00
_cell.angle_gamma   90.00
#
_symmetry.space_group_name_H-M   'P 1'
#
loop_
_entity.id
_entity.type
_entity.pdbx_description
1 polymer ?
#
loop_
_entity_poly.entity_id
_entity_poly.type
_entity_poly.pdbx_seq_one_letter_code
_entity_poly.pdbx_strand_id
1 'polypeptide(L)'
;MTTTPWGNVSGLRARRLRPGPSADPEAVRRNQLERLYAATVGAIAENGYEGTRVSDIVALSGVSRSAFYKHFDDKLDCFLATVDEIY
;
A
#
# COMPACT_ATOMS: atom_id res chain seq x y z
N MET A 1 15.40 5.07 -5.72
CA MET A 1 15.01 3.82 -5.04
C MET A 1 14.57 4.18 -3.63
N THR A 2 13.27 4.31 -3.40
CA THR A 2 12.72 4.73 -2.10
C THR A 2 12.63 3.51 -1.18
N THR A 3 13.39 3.52 -0.09
CA THR A 3 13.30 2.50 0.96
C THR A 3 12.35 3.02 2.04
N THR A 4 11.27 2.29 2.28
CA THR A 4 10.26 2.62 3.30
C THR A 4 10.41 1.69 4.51
N PRO A 5 9.81 1.99 5.67
CA PRO A 5 9.77 1.06 6.81
C PRO A 5 9.20 -0.31 6.43
N TRP A 6 8.27 -0.32 5.47
CA TRP A 6 7.72 -1.55 4.89
C TRP A 6 8.50 -2.01 3.65
N GLY A 7 9.81 -1.84 3.59
CA GLY A 7 10.66 -2.36 2.51
C GLY A 7 10.74 -1.49 1.25
N ASN A 8 11.37 -2.04 0.20
CA ASN A 8 11.64 -1.33 -1.05
C ASN A 8 10.38 -1.28 -1.95
N VAL A 9 10.05 -0.08 -2.44
CA VAL A 9 8.90 0.17 -3.32
C VAL A 9 8.93 -0.70 -4.59
N SER A 10 10.11 -1.00 -5.15
CA SER A 10 10.22 -1.84 -6.34
C SER A 10 9.89 -3.33 -6.10
N GLY A 11 9.91 -3.77 -4.84
CA GLY A 11 9.74 -5.18 -4.45
C GLY A 11 8.38 -5.53 -3.82
N LEU A 12 7.44 -4.59 -3.76
CA LEU A 12 6.19 -4.77 -2.99
C LEU A 12 5.33 -5.92 -3.49
N ARG A 13 5.20 -6.07 -4.82
CA ARG A 13 4.38 -7.12 -5.43
C ARG A 13 4.91 -8.52 -5.10
N ALA A 14 6.22 -8.69 -4.99
CA ALA A 14 6.85 -9.97 -4.65
C ALA A 14 6.52 -10.42 -3.21
N ARG A 15 6.20 -9.48 -2.32
CA ARG A 15 5.83 -9.73 -0.92
C ARG A 15 4.35 -10.07 -0.72
N ARG A 16 3.55 -10.14 -1.80
CA ARG A 16 2.14 -10.47 -1.70
C ARG A 16 1.95 -11.89 -1.14
N LEU A 17 1.28 -12.00 0.00
CA LEU A 17 0.81 -13.29 0.50
C LEU A 17 -0.27 -13.84 -0.43
N ARG A 18 -0.20 -15.14 -0.74
CA ARG A 18 -1.22 -15.82 -1.55
C ARG A 18 -2.45 -16.08 -0.66
N PRO A 19 -3.64 -15.60 -1.04
CA PRO A 19 -4.86 -16.01 -0.37
C PRO A 19 -5.05 -17.51 -0.59
N GLY A 20 -5.27 -18.26 0.49
CA GLY A 20 -5.57 -19.68 0.45
C GLY A 20 -6.48 -20.05 1.61
N PRO A 21 -7.14 -21.22 1.58
CA PRO A 21 -8.11 -21.63 2.60
C PRO A 21 -7.56 -21.64 4.04
N SER A 22 -6.24 -21.75 4.20
CA SER A 22 -5.52 -21.76 5.47
C SER A 22 -4.82 -20.43 5.80
N ALA A 23 -4.95 -19.40 4.97
CA ALA A 23 -4.29 -18.13 5.22
C ALA A 23 -5.01 -17.37 6.34
N ASP A 24 -4.26 -16.96 7.37
CA ASP A 24 -4.76 -16.08 8.43
C ASP A 24 -5.26 -14.76 7.82
N PRO A 25 -6.57 -14.44 7.94
CA PRO A 25 -7.15 -13.22 7.38
C PRO A 25 -6.44 -11.95 7.88
N GLU A 26 -5.99 -11.93 9.13
CA GLU A 26 -5.34 -10.75 9.70
C GLU A 26 -3.92 -10.57 9.15
N ALA A 27 -3.18 -11.66 8.99
CA ALA A 27 -1.89 -11.61 8.28
C ALA A 27 -2.04 -11.13 6.83
N VAL A 28 -3.09 -11.54 6.12
CA VAL A 28 -3.38 -11.06 4.75
C VAL A 28 -3.72 -9.57 4.77
N ARG A 29 -4.55 -9.12 5.71
CA ARG A 29 -4.93 -7.71 5.89
C ARG A 29 -3.69 -6.85 6.12
N ARG A 30 -2.87 -7.20 7.12
CA ARG A 30 -1.62 -6.52 7.44
C ARG A 30 -0.67 -6.46 6.25
N ASN A 31 -0.47 -7.57 5.53
CA ASN A 31 0.37 -7.59 4.34
C ASN A 31 -0.15 -6.69 3.21
N GLN A 32 -1.46 -6.49 3.09
CA GLN A 32 -2.02 -5.53 2.13
C GLN A 32 -1.74 -4.09 2.56
N LEU A 33 -1.98 -3.77 3.84
CA LEU A 33 -1.73 -2.44 4.40
C LEU A 33 -0.27 -2.02 4.27
N GLU A 34 0.68 -2.87 4.71
CA GLU A 34 2.11 -2.59 4.59
C GLU A 34 2.54 -2.28 3.14
N ARG A 35 1.96 -2.97 2.17
CA ARG A 35 2.23 -2.73 0.74
C ARG A 35 1.55 -1.46 0.22
N LEU A 36 0.37 -1.12 0.72
CA LEU A 36 -0.30 0.14 0.41
C LEU A 36 0.49 1.32 0.96
N TYR A 37 0.93 1.26 2.22
CA TYR A 37 1.73 2.31 2.85
C TYR A 37 3.04 2.57 2.11
N ALA A 38 3.80 1.51 1.80
CA ALA A 38 5.01 1.65 1.00
C ALA A 38 4.74 2.25 -0.40
N ALA A 39 3.66 1.81 -1.05
CA ALA A 39 3.28 2.33 -2.36
C ALA A 39 2.86 3.80 -2.31
N THR A 40 2.17 4.22 -1.25
CA THR A 40 1.80 5.62 -1.02
C THR A 40 3.04 6.50 -0.86
N VAL A 41 4.00 6.09 -0.02
CA VAL A 41 5.28 6.81 0.12
C VAL A 41 6.02 6.86 -1.22
N GLY A 42 6.09 5.75 -1.95
CA GLY A 42 6.74 5.68 -3.25
C GLY A 42 6.12 6.60 -4.30
N ALA A 43 4.80 6.53 -4.46
CA ALA A 43 4.06 7.32 -5.44
C ALA A 43 4.18 8.83 -5.16
N ILE A 44 4.06 9.22 -3.89
CA ILE A 44 4.16 10.62 -3.47
C ILE A 44 5.60 11.13 -3.60
N ALA A 45 6.61 10.31 -3.29
CA ALA A 45 8.00 10.70 -3.48
C ALA A 45 8.35 10.95 -4.96
N GLU A 46 7.68 10.26 -5.88
CA GLU A 46 7.92 10.40 -7.33
C GLU A 46 7.10 11.54 -7.95
N ASN A 47 5.82 11.68 -7.58
CA ASN A 47 4.86 12.56 -8.27
C ASN A 47 4.33 13.72 -7.41
N GLY A 48 4.72 13.80 -6.14
CA GLY A 48 4.08 14.65 -5.14
C GLY A 48 2.67 14.15 -4.76
N TYR A 49 2.09 14.75 -3.72
CA TYR A 49 0.76 14.36 -3.25
C TYR A 49 -0.32 14.64 -4.30
N GLU A 50 -0.36 15.85 -4.85
CA GLU A 50 -1.34 16.27 -5.86
C GLU A 50 -1.28 15.42 -7.14
N GLY A 51 -0.07 15.07 -7.59
CA GLY A 51 0.15 14.24 -8.78
C GLY A 51 -0.20 12.77 -8.58
N THR A 52 -0.29 12.29 -7.34
CA THR A 52 -0.59 10.89 -7.03
C THR A 52 -2.09 10.59 -7.11
N ARG A 53 -2.44 9.47 -7.75
CA ARG A 53 -3.80 8.92 -7.79
C ARG A 53 -3.86 7.56 -7.10
N VAL A 54 -5.07 7.14 -6.70
CA VAL A 54 -5.32 5.79 -6.17
C VAL A 54 -4.86 4.70 -7.15
N SER A 55 -4.97 4.95 -8.46
CA SER A 55 -4.48 4.02 -9.50
C SER A 55 -2.98 3.76 -9.43
N ASP A 56 -2.20 4.75 -9.02
CA ASP A 56 -0.75 4.65 -8.98
C ASP A 56 -0.33 3.84 -7.75
N ILE A 57 -0.99 4.11 -6.61
CA ILE A 57 -0.80 3.38 -5.35
C ILE A 57 -1.15 1.89 -5.51
N VAL A 58 -2.31 1.59 -6.08
CA VAL A 58 -2.74 0.19 -6.28
C VAL A 58 -1.87 -0.53 -7.32
N ALA A 59 -1.39 0.18 -8.35
CA ALA A 59 -0.44 -0.37 -9.30
C ALA A 59 0.90 -0.72 -8.61
N LEU A 60 1.45 0.16 -7.79
CA LEU A 60 2.72 -0.10 -7.09
C LEU A 60 2.59 -1.21 -6.04
N SER A 61 1.56 -1.17 -5.20
CA SER A 61 1.36 -2.15 -4.10
C SER A 61 1.00 -3.56 -4.56
N GLY A 62 0.40 -3.69 -5.75
CA GLY A 62 -0.19 -4.94 -6.24
C GLY A 62 -1.43 -5.37 -5.45
N VAL A 63 -2.06 -4.45 -4.73
CA VAL A 63 -3.39 -4.61 -4.12
C VAL A 63 -4.44 -4.20 -5.14
N SER A 64 -5.57 -4.90 -5.22
CA SER A 64 -6.63 -4.52 -6.17
C SER A 64 -7.33 -3.24 -5.73
N ARG A 65 -7.93 -2.51 -6.66
CA ARG A 65 -8.71 -1.31 -6.35
C ARG A 65 -9.89 -1.60 -5.41
N SER A 66 -10.57 -2.73 -5.60
CA SER A 66 -11.63 -3.17 -4.69
C SER A 66 -11.10 -3.45 -3.29
N ALA A 67 -9.92 -4.04 -3.14
CA ALA A 67 -9.31 -4.27 -1.84
C ALA A 67 -8.80 -2.99 -1.20
N PHE A 68 -8.30 -2.02 -1.98
CA PHE A 68 -7.98 -0.68 -1.49
C PHE A 68 -9.20 -0.05 -0.81
N TYR A 69 -10.35 -0.04 -1.50
CA TYR A 69 -11.59 0.52 -0.96
C TYR A 69 -12.23 -0.28 0.17
N LYS A 70 -11.64 -1.41 0.58
CA LYS A 70 -12.01 -2.09 1.83
C LYS A 70 -11.25 -1.55 3.04
N HIS A 71 -10.09 -0.93 2.81
CA HIS A 71 -9.23 -0.37 3.85
C HIS A 71 -9.38 1.14 3.96
N PHE A 72 -9.56 1.83 2.82
CA PHE A 72 -9.56 3.29 2.76
C PHE A 72 -10.65 3.83 1.86
N ASP A 73 -11.25 4.95 2.25
CA ASP A 73 -12.27 5.61 1.44
C ASP A 73 -11.67 6.34 0.22
N ASP A 74 -10.48 6.93 0.38
CA ASP A 74 -9.80 7.67 -0.66
C ASP A 74 -8.27 7.73 -0.48
N LYS A 75 -7.60 8.57 -1.31
CA LYS A 75 -6.15 8.79 -1.25
C LYS A 75 -5.73 9.50 0.04
N LEU A 76 -6.54 10.44 0.54
CA LEU A 76 -6.22 11.22 1.73
C LEU A 76 -6.24 10.31 2.95
N ASP A 77 -7.27 9.47 3.09
CA ASP A 77 -7.40 8.49 4.16
C ASP A 77 -6.21 7.51 4.18
N CYS A 78 -5.85 6.96 3.02
CA CYS A 78 -4.67 6.11 2.89
C CYS A 78 -3.36 6.84 3.25
N PHE A 79 -3.23 8.10 2.86
CA PHE A 79 -2.06 8.92 3.19
C PHE A 79 -1.96 9.20 4.69
N LEU A 80 -3.06 9.61 5.34
CA LEU A 80 -3.09 9.88 6.77
C LEU A 80 -2.76 8.62 7.57
N ALA A 81 -3.34 7.47 7.23
CA ALA A 81 -2.99 6.19 7.85
C ALA A 81 -1.51 5.82 7.64
N THR A 82 -0.97 6.11 6.45
CA THR A 82 0.47 5.89 6.19
C THR A 82 1.35 6.77 7.09
N VAL A 83 0.95 8.03 7.32
CA VAL A 83 1.68 8.96 8.19
C VAL A 83 1.59 8.52 9.65
N ASP A 84 0.40 8.14 10.13
CA ASP A 84 0.18 7.65 11.50
C ASP A 84 1.05 6.44 11.84
N GLU A 85 1.31 5.56 10.87
CA GLU A 85 2.16 4.39 11.09
C GLU A 85 3.67 4.71 11.07
N ILE A 86 4.07 5.91 10.64
CA ILE A 86 5.48 6.35 10.63
C ILE A 86 5.85 7.12 11.90
N TYR A 87 4.88 7.78 12.56
CA TYR A 87 5.10 8.69 13.68
C TYR A 87 4.58 8.13 15.00
#